data_AF-A0A833YRB0-F1
#
_entry.id   AF-A0A833YRB0-F1
#
_cell.length_a   1.000
_cell.length_b   1.000
_cell.length_c   1.000
_cell.angle_alpha   90.00
_cell.angle_beta   90.00
_cell.angle_gamma   90.00
#
_symmetry.space_group_name_H-M   'P 1'
#
loop_
_entity.id
_entity.type
_entity.pdbx_description
1 polymer ?
#
loop_
_entity_poly.entity_id
_entity_poly.type
_entity_poly.pdbx_seq_one_letter_code
_entity_poly.pdbx_strand_id
1 'polypeptide(L)'
;MTPDQLMVLCRAGLQSASVGVRVNVVSILGITGSVLAKEDGTLETLKAIGCSLLEVATKDPSLVVAGEALDALFDVFADGREAARACVQIRLLPALRELQPVFRMKIRKEGRGQYSPDQLRVLDNVKTNLRRFVAYQEAVQQGPTAEPPEPLREGAALAPERARFGEPSSNASALSVDSRF
;
A
#
# COMPACT_ATOMS: atom_id res chain seq x y z
N MET A 1 24.08 2.89 -1.28
CA MET A 1 23.18 1.95 -1.97
C MET A 1 22.51 2.72 -3.09
N THR A 2 22.63 2.29 -4.35
CA THR A 2 21.95 2.97 -5.46
C THR A 2 20.49 2.51 -5.56
N PRO A 3 19.59 3.31 -6.17
CA PRO A 3 18.20 2.89 -6.40
C PRO A 3 18.13 1.56 -7.16
N ASP A 4 19.01 1.35 -8.14
CA ASP A 4 19.07 0.11 -8.90
C ASP A 4 19.38 -1.11 -8.04
N GLN A 5 20.30 -1.00 -7.08
CA GLN A 5 20.64 -2.10 -6.17
C GLN A 5 19.46 -2.49 -5.28
N LEU A 6 18.73 -1.50 -4.76
CA LEU A 6 17.50 -1.74 -4.00
C LEU A 6 16.46 -2.45 -4.86
N MET A 7 16.25 -1.96 -6.08
CA MET A 7 15.27 -2.54 -6.98
C MET A 7 15.62 -3.95 -7.45
N VAL A 8 16.90 -4.29 -7.64
CA VAL A 8 17.33 -5.65 -7.97
C VAL A 8 17.00 -6.62 -6.84
N LEU A 9 17.31 -6.25 -5.59
CA LEU A 9 17.00 -7.07 -4.42
C LEU A 9 15.48 -7.26 -4.27
N CYS A 10 14.71 -6.18 -4.39
CA CYS A 10 13.26 -6.25 -4.27
C CYS A 10 12.62 -7.09 -5.37
N ARG A 11 13.08 -6.99 -6.63
CA ARG A 11 12.57 -7.84 -7.72
C ARG A 11 12.78 -9.33 -7.43
N ALA A 12 13.97 -9.71 -6.95
CA ALA A 12 14.23 -11.10 -6.59
C ALA A 12 13.26 -11.59 -5.48
N GLY A 13 13.01 -10.77 -4.47
CA GLY A 13 12.05 -11.08 -3.41
C GLY A 13 10.60 -11.16 -3.90
N LEU A 14 10.19 -10.26 -4.81
CA LEU A 14 8.86 -10.25 -5.43
C LEU A 14 8.61 -11.44 -6.37
N GLN A 15 9.65 -12.12 -6.83
CA GLN A 15 9.54 -13.37 -7.61
C GLN A 15 9.40 -14.62 -6.74
N SER A 16 9.46 -14.48 -5.41
CA SER A 16 9.31 -15.61 -4.49
C SER A 16 7.93 -16.25 -4.59
N ALA A 17 7.88 -17.59 -4.57
CA ALA A 17 6.64 -18.34 -4.48
C ALA A 17 5.90 -18.08 -3.14
N SER A 18 6.62 -17.69 -2.08
CA SER A 18 6.04 -17.41 -0.77
C SER A 18 5.36 -16.06 -0.74
N VAL A 19 4.04 -16.06 -0.51
CA VAL A 19 3.23 -14.86 -0.30
C VAL A 19 3.80 -13.98 0.82
N GLY A 20 4.21 -14.59 1.95
CA GLY A 20 4.76 -13.85 3.08
C GLY A 20 6.07 -13.12 2.75
N VAL A 21 6.93 -13.73 1.93
CA VAL A 21 8.15 -13.04 1.46
C VAL A 21 7.78 -11.84 0.59
N ARG A 22 6.84 -11.99 -0.34
CA ARG A 22 6.40 -10.89 -1.20
C ARG A 22 5.76 -9.76 -0.40
N VAL A 23 4.89 -10.07 0.57
CA VAL A 23 4.33 -9.07 1.51
C VAL A 23 5.45 -8.32 2.22
N ASN A 24 6.43 -9.01 2.81
CA ASN A 24 7.52 -8.37 3.53
C ASN A 24 8.35 -7.43 2.62
N VAL A 25 8.61 -7.83 1.38
CA VAL A 25 9.33 -7.00 0.41
C VAL A 25 8.52 -5.75 0.07
N VAL A 26 7.21 -5.88 -0.13
CA VAL A 26 6.31 -4.75 -0.36
C VAL A 26 6.30 -3.81 0.86
N SER A 27 6.19 -4.33 2.07
CA SER A 27 6.19 -3.52 3.29
C SER A 27 7.52 -2.77 3.47
N ILE A 28 8.66 -3.40 3.17
CA ILE A 28 9.98 -2.73 3.19
C ILE A 28 10.02 -1.61 2.15
N LEU A 29 9.54 -1.85 0.92
CA LEU A 29 9.47 -0.83 -0.13
C LEU A 29 8.58 0.34 0.29
N GLY A 30 7.41 0.06 0.89
CA GLY A 30 6.49 1.08 1.40
C GLY A 30 7.13 1.95 2.47
N ILE A 31 7.69 1.34 3.51
CA ILE A 31 8.39 2.06 4.59
C ILE A 31 9.55 2.89 4.02
N THR A 32 10.37 2.29 3.16
CA THR A 32 11.50 2.97 2.51
C THR A 32 11.02 4.19 1.71
N GLY A 33 9.97 4.02 0.90
CA GLY A 33 9.40 5.10 0.11
C GLY A 33 8.82 6.22 0.97
N SER A 34 8.10 5.92 2.05
CA SER A 34 7.53 6.93 2.95
C SER A 34 8.60 7.73 3.70
N VAL A 35 9.75 7.12 3.99
CA VAL A 35 10.90 7.84 4.54
C VAL A 35 11.50 8.75 3.47
N LEU A 36 11.77 8.22 2.27
CA LEU A 36 12.36 8.99 1.17
C LEU A 36 11.48 10.13 0.66
N ALA A 37 10.15 10.01 0.78
CA ALA A 37 9.19 11.03 0.36
C ALA A 37 9.40 12.39 1.05
N LYS A 38 10.02 12.39 2.24
CA LYS A 38 10.28 13.57 3.07
C LYS A 38 11.66 14.18 2.85
N GLU A 39 12.50 13.53 2.06
CA GLU A 39 13.87 13.95 1.76
C GLU A 39 13.93 14.53 0.35
N ASP A 40 14.69 15.61 0.17
CA ASP A 40 14.93 16.19 -1.16
C ASP A 40 15.89 15.30 -1.98
N GLY A 41 15.80 15.35 -3.31
CA GLY A 41 16.71 14.59 -4.19
C GLY A 41 16.40 13.09 -4.32
N THR A 42 15.25 12.63 -3.82
CA THR A 42 14.82 11.22 -3.85
C THR A 42 13.91 10.86 -5.03
N LEU A 43 13.61 11.82 -5.91
CA LEU A 43 12.64 11.70 -7.01
C LEU A 43 12.74 10.38 -7.79
N GLU A 44 13.94 10.07 -8.30
CA GLU A 44 14.13 8.91 -9.16
C GLU A 44 13.95 7.60 -8.40
N THR A 45 14.34 7.55 -7.13
CA THR A 45 14.08 6.41 -6.25
C THR A 45 12.59 6.23 -5.99
N LEU A 46 11.86 7.32 -5.72
CA LEU A 46 10.41 7.28 -5.50
C LEU A 46 9.65 6.86 -6.76
N LYS A 47 10.09 7.29 -7.94
CA LYS A 47 9.55 6.79 -9.22
C LYS A 47 9.75 5.29 -9.36
N ALA A 48 10.96 4.79 -9.06
CA ALA A 48 11.26 3.36 -9.14
C ALA A 48 10.42 2.53 -8.15
N ILE A 49 10.30 3.00 -6.89
CA ILE A 49 9.47 2.38 -5.86
C ILE A 49 7.99 2.39 -6.30
N GLY A 50 7.47 3.55 -6.73
CA GLY A 50 6.09 3.71 -7.15
C GLY A 50 5.71 2.82 -8.34
N CYS A 51 6.56 2.77 -9.37
CA CYS A 51 6.36 1.87 -10.51
C CYS A 51 6.35 0.40 -10.08
N SER A 52 7.25 0.00 -9.18
CA SER A 52 7.30 -1.37 -8.68
C SER A 52 6.08 -1.74 -7.84
N LEU A 53 5.65 -0.87 -6.92
CA LEU A 53 4.46 -1.10 -6.10
C LEU A 53 3.20 -1.15 -6.98
N LEU A 54 3.09 -0.28 -7.97
CA LEU A 54 1.97 -0.28 -8.92
C LEU A 54 1.94 -1.56 -9.77
N GLU A 55 3.11 -2.05 -10.20
CA GLU A 55 3.21 -3.33 -10.90
C GLU A 55 2.72 -4.49 -10.03
N VAL A 56 3.15 -4.54 -8.76
CA VAL A 56 2.71 -5.58 -7.81
C VAL A 56 1.21 -5.49 -7.54
N ALA A 57 0.68 -4.29 -7.28
CA ALA A 57 -0.74 -4.04 -7.06
C ALA A 57 -1.63 -4.50 -8.24
N THR A 58 -1.08 -4.44 -9.46
CA THR A 58 -1.81 -4.77 -10.69
C THR A 58 -1.67 -6.24 -11.08
N LYS A 59 -0.49 -6.84 -10.89
CA LYS A 59 -0.14 -8.14 -11.48
C LYS A 59 0.01 -9.29 -10.47
N ASP A 60 0.21 -9.04 -9.17
CA ASP A 60 0.42 -10.15 -8.24
C ASP A 60 -0.82 -11.06 -8.19
N PRO A 61 -0.64 -12.39 -8.25
CA PRO A 61 -1.76 -13.32 -8.17
C PRO A 61 -2.49 -13.23 -6.83
N SER A 62 -1.78 -12.98 -5.72
CA SER A 62 -2.36 -12.91 -4.38
C SER A 62 -3.02 -11.56 -4.11
N LEU A 63 -4.31 -11.57 -3.71
CA LEU A 63 -5.00 -10.34 -3.28
C LEU A 63 -4.34 -9.70 -2.07
N VAL A 64 -3.75 -10.49 -1.18
CA VAL A 64 -3.04 -10.01 0.01
C VAL A 64 -1.84 -9.16 -0.39
N VAL A 65 -1.02 -9.64 -1.35
CA VAL A 65 0.16 -8.89 -1.81
C VAL A 65 -0.25 -7.66 -2.59
N ALA A 66 -1.27 -7.78 -3.46
CA ALA A 66 -1.79 -6.63 -4.20
C ALA A 66 -2.39 -5.56 -3.27
N GLY A 67 -3.09 -5.97 -2.21
CA GLY A 67 -3.65 -5.09 -1.19
C GLY A 67 -2.58 -4.37 -0.38
N GLU A 68 -1.54 -5.09 0.07
CA GLU A 68 -0.39 -4.49 0.75
C GLU A 68 0.34 -3.48 -0.16
N ALA A 69 0.46 -3.77 -1.46
CA ALA A 69 1.11 -2.85 -2.40
C ALA A 69 0.31 -1.57 -2.63
N LEU A 70 -1.02 -1.66 -2.61
CA LEU A 70 -1.89 -0.48 -2.62
C LEU A 70 -1.75 0.34 -1.33
N ASP A 71 -1.76 -0.30 -0.16
CA ASP A 71 -1.57 0.37 1.12
C ASP A 71 -0.21 1.10 1.16
N ALA A 72 0.85 0.42 0.73
CA ALA A 72 2.18 1.00 0.59
C ALA A 72 2.20 2.19 -0.38
N LEU A 73 1.49 2.14 -1.52
CA LEU A 73 1.37 3.29 -2.42
C LEU A 73 0.73 4.49 -1.72
N PHE A 74 -0.32 4.27 -0.94
CA PHE A 74 -0.98 5.36 -0.21
C PHE A 74 -0.03 5.95 0.83
N ASP A 75 0.71 5.12 1.58
CA ASP A 75 1.68 5.56 2.58
C ASP A 75 2.86 6.33 1.94
N VAL A 76 3.34 5.93 0.75
CA VAL A 76 4.48 6.58 0.07
C VAL A 76 4.07 7.92 -0.56
N PHE A 77 2.86 8.00 -1.12
CA PHE A 77 2.41 9.13 -1.92
C PHE A 77 1.35 10.01 -1.22
N ALA A 78 1.15 9.84 0.09
CA ALA A 78 0.25 10.66 0.89
C ALA A 78 0.78 12.09 1.11
N ASP A 79 2.10 12.27 1.22
CA ASP A 79 2.73 13.55 1.54
C ASP A 79 4.17 13.59 1.02
N GLY A 80 4.70 14.80 0.81
CA GLY A 80 6.08 15.03 0.37
C GLY A 80 6.16 15.61 -1.04
N ARG A 81 6.99 16.64 -1.22
CA ARG A 81 7.17 17.33 -2.52
C ARG A 81 7.70 16.39 -3.59
N GLU A 82 8.70 15.58 -3.26
CA GLU A 82 9.28 14.62 -4.20
C GLU A 82 8.30 13.50 -4.55
N ALA A 83 7.51 13.03 -3.58
CA ALA A 83 6.45 12.05 -3.82
C ALA A 83 5.35 12.62 -4.74
N ALA A 84 4.90 13.85 -4.51
CA ALA A 84 3.92 14.52 -5.38
C ALA A 84 4.43 14.65 -6.83
N ARG A 85 5.70 15.05 -7.01
CA ARG A 85 6.34 15.10 -8.33
C ARG A 85 6.44 13.73 -8.98
N ALA A 86 6.87 12.71 -8.24
CA ALA A 86 6.96 11.34 -8.72
C ALA A 86 5.58 10.79 -9.14
N CYS A 87 4.53 11.02 -8.34
CA CYS A 87 3.15 10.61 -8.60
C CYS A 87 2.66 11.08 -9.99
N VAL A 88 2.93 12.35 -10.32
CA VAL A 88 2.59 12.92 -11.64
C VAL A 88 3.44 12.29 -12.75
N GLN A 89 4.76 12.18 -12.55
CA GLN A 89 5.65 11.66 -13.59
C GLN A 89 5.39 10.19 -13.94
N ILE A 90 5.01 9.35 -12.97
CA ILE A 90 4.68 7.94 -13.21
C ILE A 90 3.22 7.73 -13.63
N ARG A 91 2.43 8.81 -13.76
CA ARG A 91 0.99 8.77 -14.08
C ARG A 91 0.20 7.88 -13.12
N LEU A 92 0.48 7.99 -11.81
CA LEU A 92 -0.12 7.13 -10.80
C LEU A 92 -1.65 7.27 -10.74
N LEU A 93 -2.17 8.50 -10.78
CA LEU A 93 -3.61 8.77 -10.68
C LEU A 93 -4.43 8.07 -11.79
N PRO A 94 -4.10 8.23 -13.10
CA PRO A 94 -4.76 7.47 -14.15
C PRO A 94 -4.71 5.95 -13.94
N ALA A 95 -3.56 5.40 -13.55
CA ALA A 95 -3.42 3.97 -13.31
C ALA A 95 -4.30 3.48 -12.15
N LEU A 96 -4.39 4.24 -11.05
CA LEU A 96 -5.24 3.90 -9.91
C LEU A 96 -6.74 3.99 -10.24
N ARG A 97 -7.16 4.90 -11.13
CA ARG A 97 -8.54 4.95 -11.65
C ARG A 97 -8.91 3.68 -12.41
N GLU A 98 -8.01 3.19 -13.26
CA GLU A 98 -8.21 1.94 -14.01
C GLU A 98 -8.19 0.72 -13.09
N LEU A 99 -7.35 0.74 -12.04
CA LEU A 99 -7.22 -0.37 -11.10
C LEU A 99 -8.42 -0.51 -10.15
N GLN A 100 -9.13 0.57 -9.81
CA GLN A 100 -10.31 0.54 -8.93
C GLN A 100 -11.36 -0.54 -9.29
N PRO A 101 -11.93 -0.56 -10.50
CA PRO A 101 -12.92 -1.57 -10.87
C PRO A 101 -12.32 -2.99 -10.93
N VAL A 102 -11.05 -3.11 -11.30
CA VAL A 102 -10.33 -4.39 -11.38
C VAL A 102 -10.15 -4.98 -9.99
N PHE A 103 -9.62 -4.21 -9.04
CA PHE A 103 -9.40 -4.64 -7.67
C PHE A 103 -10.73 -5.00 -6.96
N ARG A 104 -11.77 -4.18 -7.15
CA ARG A 104 -13.13 -4.49 -6.65
C ARG A 104 -13.65 -5.83 -7.20
N MET A 105 -13.47 -6.07 -8.49
CA MET A 105 -13.91 -7.31 -9.14
C MET A 105 -13.12 -8.51 -8.59
N LYS A 106 -11.82 -8.35 -8.37
CA LYS A 106 -10.92 -9.38 -7.85
C LYS A 106 -11.34 -9.80 -6.44
N ILE A 107 -11.57 -8.84 -5.52
CA ILE A 107 -12.12 -9.13 -4.18
C ILE A 107 -13.44 -9.89 -4.27
N ARG A 108 -14.36 -9.51 -5.17
CA ARG A 108 -15.66 -10.18 -5.30
C ARG A 108 -15.55 -11.63 -5.79
N LYS A 109 -14.65 -11.89 -6.74
CA LYS A 109 -14.47 -13.21 -7.37
C LYS A 109 -13.66 -14.17 -6.52
N GLU A 110 -12.54 -13.69 -5.96
CA GLU A 110 -11.56 -14.51 -5.26
C GLU A 110 -11.75 -14.45 -3.74
N GLY A 111 -12.40 -13.41 -3.21
CA GLY A 111 -12.60 -13.21 -1.78
C GLY A 111 -13.44 -14.31 -1.11
N ARG A 112 -14.42 -14.86 -1.82
CA ARG A 112 -15.33 -15.88 -1.27
C ARG A 112 -14.62 -17.24 -1.19
N GLY A 113 -14.32 -17.67 0.03
CA GLY A 113 -13.82 -19.02 0.33
C GLY A 113 -12.28 -19.17 0.33
N GLN A 114 -11.53 -18.17 -0.15
CA GLN A 114 -10.05 -18.21 -0.11
C GLN A 114 -9.44 -17.40 1.05
N TYR A 115 -10.17 -16.42 1.60
CA TYR A 115 -9.66 -15.49 2.60
C TYR A 115 -10.50 -15.51 3.87
N SER A 116 -9.85 -15.29 5.02
CA SER A 116 -10.54 -15.18 6.31
C SER A 116 -11.35 -13.89 6.39
N PRO A 117 -12.35 -13.80 7.31
CA PRO A 117 -13.10 -12.56 7.55
C PRO A 117 -12.19 -11.36 7.83
N ASP A 118 -11.12 -11.54 8.59
CA ASP A 118 -10.17 -10.47 8.92
C ASP A 118 -9.42 -10.00 7.68
N GLN A 119 -8.94 -10.92 6.84
CA GLN A 119 -8.27 -10.59 5.58
C GLN A 119 -9.22 -9.83 4.63
N LEU A 120 -10.48 -10.23 4.55
CA LEU A 120 -11.49 -9.53 3.77
C LEU A 120 -11.75 -8.12 4.29
N ARG A 121 -11.77 -7.93 5.62
CA ARG A 121 -11.90 -6.60 6.24
C ARG A 121 -10.74 -5.69 5.84
N VAL A 122 -9.51 -6.21 5.86
CA VAL A 122 -8.32 -5.46 5.41
C VAL A 122 -8.44 -5.08 3.93
N LEU A 123 -8.81 -6.02 3.06
CA LEU A 123 -9.00 -5.76 1.63
C LEU A 123 -10.10 -4.72 1.36
N ASP A 124 -11.19 -4.73 2.14
CA ASP A 124 -12.26 -3.74 2.04
C ASP A 124 -11.82 -2.36 2.51
N ASN A 125 -10.96 -2.28 3.53
CA ASN A 125 -10.32 -1.03 3.95
C ASN A 125 -9.42 -0.48 2.84
N VAL A 126 -8.56 -1.32 2.26
CA VAL A 126 -7.69 -0.92 1.13
C VAL A 126 -8.51 -0.43 -0.06
N LYS A 127 -9.60 -1.12 -0.41
CA LYS A 127 -10.52 -0.70 -1.47
C LYS A 127 -11.14 0.68 -1.19
N THR A 128 -11.50 0.95 0.06
CA THR A 128 -12.05 2.25 0.48
C THR A 128 -10.98 3.34 0.39
N ASN A 129 -9.76 3.04 0.85
CA ASN A 129 -8.62 3.95 0.79
C ASN A 129 -8.21 4.28 -0.64
N LEU A 130 -8.26 3.31 -1.56
CA LEU A 130 -8.02 3.54 -2.98
C LEU A 130 -8.95 4.61 -3.57
N ARG A 131 -10.26 4.52 -3.28
CA ARG A 131 -11.22 5.52 -3.74
C ARG A 131 -10.93 6.91 -3.16
N ARG A 132 -10.62 6.98 -1.86
CA ARG A 132 -10.29 8.23 -1.16
C ARG A 132 -9.01 8.86 -1.71
N PHE A 133 -7.98 8.06 -1.91
CA PHE A 133 -6.69 8.51 -2.43
C PHE A 133 -6.80 9.05 -3.85
N VAL A 134 -7.59 8.40 -4.72
CA VAL A 134 -7.85 8.91 -6.07
C VAL A 134 -8.55 10.27 -6.02
N ALA A 135 -9.61 10.42 -5.20
CA ALA A 135 -10.31 11.70 -5.05
C ALA A 135 -9.39 12.81 -4.49
N TYR A 136 -8.53 12.46 -3.53
CA TYR A 136 -7.53 13.38 -3.00
C TYR A 136 -6.55 13.85 -4.08
N GLN A 137 -5.99 12.92 -4.87
CA GLN A 137 -5.06 13.25 -5.94
C GLN A 137 -5.71 14.09 -7.06
N GLU A 138 -7.00 13.85 -7.35
CA GLU A 138 -7.77 14.68 -8.27
C GLU A 138 -7.86 16.14 -7.80
N ALA A 139 -8.18 16.35 -6.52
CA ALA A 139 -8.27 17.69 -5.94
C ALA A 139 -6.90 18.40 -5.95
N VAL A 140 -5.82 17.69 -5.60
CA VAL A 140 -4.46 18.25 -5.58
C VAL A 140 -3.97 18.63 -6.98
N GLN A 141 -4.25 17.81 -7.99
CA GLN A 141 -3.75 18.02 -9.36
C GLN A 141 -4.58 19.03 -10.17
N GLN A 142 -5.83 19.31 -9.78
CA GLN A 142 -6.70 20.28 -10.49
C GLN A 142 -6.55 21.74 -10.01
N GLY A 143 -5.78 22.02 -8.95
CA GLY A 143 -5.56 23.37 -8.44
C GLY A 143 -6.74 23.94 -7.63
N PRO A 144 -6.56 25.09 -6.95
CA PRO A 144 -7.33 25.51 -5.77
C PRO A 144 -8.69 26.14 -6.09
N THR A 145 -9.56 25.44 -6.81
CA THR A 145 -10.99 25.80 -6.95
C THR A 145 -11.94 24.79 -6.31
N ALA A 146 -11.43 23.68 -5.79
CA ALA A 146 -12.22 22.73 -5.01
C ALA A 146 -11.64 22.66 -3.61
N GLU A 147 -12.42 23.08 -2.61
CA GLU A 147 -12.08 22.75 -1.22
C GLU A 147 -11.91 21.23 -1.09
N PRO A 148 -10.86 20.75 -0.41
CA PRO A 148 -10.72 19.32 -0.12
C PRO A 148 -11.99 18.85 0.61
N PRO A 149 -12.56 17.68 0.28
CA PRO A 149 -13.68 17.15 1.05
C PRO A 149 -13.28 17.06 2.54
N GLU A 150 -14.23 17.47 3.40
CA GLU A 150 -14.00 17.83 4.80
C GLU A 150 -13.40 16.77 5.75
N PRO A 151 -13.35 15.44 5.51
CA PRO A 151 -12.71 14.56 6.48
C PRO A 151 -11.16 14.62 6.50
N LEU A 152 -10.52 15.44 5.66
CA LEU A 152 -9.05 15.52 5.54
C LEU A 152 -8.44 16.85 6.02
N ARG A 153 -9.26 17.80 6.50
CA ARG A 153 -8.81 19.15 6.91
C ARG A 153 -8.21 19.22 8.31
N GLU A 154 -8.60 18.30 9.18
CA GLU A 154 -7.92 18.08 10.44
C GLU A 154 -6.97 16.91 10.25
N GLY A 155 -5.92 16.81 11.07
CA GLY A 155 -4.99 15.68 11.13
C GLY A 155 -5.63 14.33 11.50
N ALA A 156 -6.85 14.06 11.04
CA ALA A 156 -7.36 12.74 10.73
C ALA A 156 -6.43 12.13 9.69
N ALA A 157 -5.35 11.57 10.21
CA ALA A 157 -4.58 10.54 9.58
C ALA A 157 -5.49 9.68 8.69
N LEU A 158 -4.91 9.14 7.62
CA LEU A 158 -5.12 7.73 7.33
C LEU A 158 -4.82 6.97 8.64
N ALA A 159 -5.74 7.00 9.59
CA ALA A 159 -5.53 6.49 10.92
C ALA A 159 -5.48 4.98 10.75
N PRO A 160 -4.44 4.33 11.29
CA PRO A 160 -4.23 2.93 11.07
C PRO A 160 -5.25 2.18 11.92
N GLU A 161 -6.38 1.79 11.33
CA GLU A 161 -6.91 0.46 11.66
C GLU A 161 -6.01 -0.56 10.95
N ARG A 162 -4.74 -0.62 11.38
CA ARG A 162 -3.75 -1.57 10.86
C ARG A 162 -4.08 -2.94 11.44
N ALA A 163 -5.04 -3.60 10.82
CA ALA A 163 -4.92 -5.04 10.66
C ALA A 163 -4.02 -5.22 9.42
N ARG A 164 -2.73 -5.45 9.62
CA ARG A 164 -1.83 -5.85 8.53
C ARG A 164 -1.95 -7.36 8.33
N PHE A 165 -1.76 -7.82 7.11
CA PHE A 165 -1.86 -9.25 6.77
C PHE A 165 -0.89 -10.17 7.54
N GLY A 166 0.04 -9.62 8.33
CA GLY A 166 1.02 -10.34 9.13
C GLY A 166 0.96 -10.11 10.65
N GLU A 167 -0.05 -9.41 11.17
CA GLU A 167 -0.20 -9.36 12.64
C GLU A 167 -0.88 -10.63 13.14
N PRO A 168 -0.30 -11.35 14.12
CA PRO A 168 -0.97 -12.47 14.74
C PRO A 168 -2.24 -11.97 15.41
N SER A 169 -3.38 -12.62 15.13
CA SER A 169 -4.60 -12.39 15.89
C SER A 169 -4.28 -12.53 17.37
N SER A 170 -4.53 -11.49 18.17
CA SER A 170 -4.39 -11.56 19.62
C SER A 170 -5.40 -12.55 20.19
N ASN A 171 -5.01 -13.82 20.15
CA ASN A 171 -5.51 -14.92 20.94
C ASN A 171 -4.29 -15.80 21.25
N ALA A 172 -3.29 -15.18 21.88
CA ALA A 172 -2.34 -15.93 22.67
C ALA A 172 -3.08 -16.37 23.92
N SER A 173 -3.66 -17.57 23.84
CA SER A 173 -4.12 -18.33 24.99
C SER A 173 -3.05 -18.26 26.07
N ALA A 174 -3.45 -17.81 27.25
CA ALA A 174 -2.62 -17.78 28.45
C ALA A 174 -1.96 -19.16 28.65
N LEU A 175 -0.68 -19.28 28.30
CA LEU A 175 0.17 -20.33 28.83
C LEU A 175 0.42 -19.97 30.29
N SER A 176 -0.45 -20.49 31.15
CA SER A 176 -0.21 -20.58 32.59
C SER A 176 1.05 -21.42 32.77
N VAL A 177 2.16 -20.75 33.08
CA VAL A 177 3.36 -21.40 33.59
C VAL A 177 3.04 -21.85 35.00
N ASP A 178 2.56 -23.08 35.13
CA ASP A 178 2.46 -23.74 36.43
C ASP A 178 3.86 -24.24 36.79
N SER A 179 4.54 -23.46 37.62
CA SER A 179 5.78 -23.85 38.26
C SER A 179 5.47 -24.87 39.35
N ARG A 180 5.71 -26.16 39.06
CA ARG A 180 5.96 -27.17 40.08
C ARG A 180 6.58 -28.46 39.53
N PHE A 181 7.69 -28.83 40.19
CA PHE A 181 8.57 -30.00 40.09
C PHE A 181 9.71 -29.92 39.08
#